data_AF-A0A4R1BQK5-F1
#
_entry.id   AF-A0A4R1BQK5-F1
#
_cell.length_a   1.000
_cell.length_b   1.000
_cell.length_c   1.000
_cell.angle_alpha   90.00
_cell.angle_beta   90.00
_cell.angle_gamma   90.00
#
_symmetry.space_group_name_H-M   'P 1'
#
loop_
_entity.id
_entity.type
_entity.pdbx_description
1 polymer ?
#
loop_
_entity_poly.entity_id
_entity_poly.type
_entity_poly.pdbx_seq_one_letter_code
_entity_poly.pdbx_strand_id
1 'polypeptide(L)'
;RGTGGTREVSWDDDVSSLVLRHPGRVDLGRIGDFVEGLLEAYGNDMLRYKGILAIADRDERLIFQGVHRITGFDYGRPWAEGECPECLIVIIGRRLDDADIRSRFARAVGQDATSTGVPGAGPSGACPG
;
A
#
# COMPACT_ATOMS: atom_id res chain seq x y z
N ARG A 1 11.57 0.57 41.70
CA ARG A 1 11.81 1.42 40.52
C ARG A 1 12.66 0.61 39.55
N GLY A 2 12.04 -0.01 38.53
CA GLY A 2 12.76 -0.69 37.46
C GLY A 2 12.53 0.09 36.18
N THR A 3 13.59 0.73 35.67
CA THR A 3 13.55 1.41 34.37
C THR A 3 13.60 0.35 33.28
N GLY A 4 12.53 0.27 32.50
CA GLY A 4 12.45 -0.61 31.33
C GLY A 4 13.50 -0.21 30.30
N GLY A 5 14.30 -1.19 29.86
CA GLY A 5 15.23 -1.03 28.77
C GLY A 5 14.48 -0.71 27.48
N THR A 6 14.73 0.47 26.93
CA THR A 6 14.35 0.81 25.56
C THR A 6 15.06 -0.19 24.64
N ARG A 7 14.30 -0.92 23.83
CA ARG A 7 14.84 -1.84 22.83
C ARG A 7 15.51 -1.01 21.74
N GLU A 8 16.82 -0.94 21.78
CA GLU A 8 17.66 -0.43 20.70
C GLU A 8 17.63 -1.45 19.57
N VAL A 9 16.93 -1.13 18.48
CA VAL A 9 16.94 -1.95 17.27
C VAL A 9 18.05 -1.39 16.37
N SER A 10 19.26 -1.90 16.58
CA SER A 10 20.40 -1.68 15.70
C SER A 10 20.26 -2.64 14.51
N TRP A 11 19.81 -2.13 13.36
CA TRP A 11 19.82 -2.88 12.09
C TRP A 11 21.02 -2.42 11.25
N ASP A 12 22.11 -3.18 11.38
CA ASP A 12 23.15 -3.26 10.36
C ASP A 12 22.68 -4.26 9.31
N ASP A 13 21.89 -3.78 8.35
CA ASP A 13 21.70 -4.35 7.02
C ASP A 13 21.11 -3.21 6.19
N ASP A 14 21.80 -2.74 5.15
CA ASP A 14 21.41 -1.54 4.36
C ASP A 14 19.98 -1.67 3.77
N VAL A 15 19.37 -2.87 3.82
CA VAL A 15 18.02 -3.23 3.38
C VAL A 15 17.00 -3.16 4.55
N SER A 16 16.00 -2.31 4.40
CA SER A 16 14.83 -2.21 5.28
C SER A 16 13.54 -2.63 4.57
N SER A 17 12.58 -3.11 5.36
CA SER A 17 11.24 -3.45 4.86
C SER A 17 10.19 -2.61 5.57
N LEU A 18 9.40 -1.89 4.79
CA LEU A 18 8.34 -1.03 5.29
C LEU A 18 6.98 -1.61 4.91
N VAL A 19 6.10 -1.71 5.90
CA VAL A 19 4.73 -2.18 5.74
C VAL A 19 3.77 -1.02 6.00
N LEU A 20 2.98 -0.67 5.00
CA LEU A 20 1.94 0.33 5.02
C LEU A 20 0.60 -0.39 5.00
N ARG A 21 -0.26 -0.05 5.96
CA ARG A 21 -1.60 -0.62 6.06
C ARG A 21 -2.63 0.50 6.09
N HIS A 22 -3.73 0.34 5.39
CA HIS A 22 -4.86 1.25 5.42
C HIS A 22 -6.17 0.44 5.40
N PRO A 23 -7.02 0.57 6.43
CA PRO A 23 -8.33 -0.05 6.41
C PRO A 23 -9.25 0.71 5.46
N GLY A 24 -9.82 0.02 4.48
CA GLY A 24 -10.74 0.61 3.52
C GLY A 24 -10.32 0.48 2.07
N ARG A 25 -11.19 1.00 1.21
CA ARG A 25 -11.03 1.02 -0.24
C ARG A 25 -10.23 2.26 -0.66
N VAL A 26 -9.31 2.10 -1.60
CA VAL A 26 -8.46 3.18 -2.13
C VAL A 26 -8.63 3.31 -3.65
N ASP A 27 -8.16 4.44 -4.17
CA ASP A 27 -8.15 4.72 -5.60
C ASP A 27 -6.87 4.19 -6.25
N LEU A 28 -7.02 3.45 -7.36
CA LEU A 28 -5.88 2.88 -8.09
C LEU A 28 -4.96 3.97 -8.66
N GLY A 29 -5.52 5.06 -9.19
CA GLY A 29 -4.75 6.16 -9.75
C GLY A 29 -3.84 6.77 -8.69
N ARG A 30 -4.38 7.08 -7.51
CA ARG A 30 -3.61 7.71 -6.41
C ARG A 30 -2.51 6.83 -5.85
N ILE A 31 -2.76 5.53 -5.74
CA ILE A 31 -1.70 4.60 -5.35
C ILE A 31 -0.66 4.48 -6.48
N GLY A 32 -1.08 4.55 -7.74
CA GLY A 32 -0.20 4.68 -8.89
C GLY A 32 0.74 5.88 -8.80
N ASP A 33 0.19 7.09 -8.61
CA ASP A 33 0.97 8.34 -8.41
C ASP A 33 1.93 8.22 -7.22
N PHE A 34 1.47 7.61 -6.13
CA PHE A 34 2.31 7.35 -4.96
C PHE A 34 3.48 6.43 -5.29
N VAL A 35 3.24 5.32 -6.00
CA VAL A 35 4.28 4.38 -6.41
C VAL A 35 5.24 5.04 -7.41
N GLU A 36 4.75 5.82 -8.37
CA GLU A 36 5.58 6.56 -9.31
C GLU A 36 6.51 7.53 -8.59
N GLY A 37 5.99 8.34 -7.66
CA GLY A 37 6.79 9.26 -6.86
C GLY A 37 7.79 8.56 -5.93
N LEU A 38 7.52 7.32 -5.52
CA LEU A 38 8.50 6.48 -4.82
C LEU A 38 9.57 5.94 -5.76
N LEU A 39 9.22 5.53 -6.98
CA LEU A 39 10.17 5.06 -7.98
C LEU A 39 11.09 6.20 -8.45
N GLU A 40 10.60 7.42 -8.52
CA GLU A 40 11.44 8.60 -8.81
C GLU A 40 12.40 8.92 -7.67
N ALA A 41 11.94 8.86 -6.42
CA ALA A 41 12.76 9.19 -5.25
C ALA A 41 13.73 8.08 -4.85
N TYR A 42 13.28 6.82 -4.87
CA TYR A 42 13.96 5.66 -4.32
C TYR A 42 14.13 4.51 -5.32
N GLY A 43 13.87 4.70 -6.62
CA GLY A 43 13.87 3.60 -7.60
C GLY A 43 15.20 2.84 -7.75
N ASN A 44 16.32 3.44 -7.36
CA ASN A 44 17.64 2.77 -7.34
C ASN A 44 17.85 1.91 -6.08
N ASP A 45 17.11 2.24 -5.01
CA ASP A 45 17.21 1.61 -3.71
C ASP A 45 16.03 0.65 -3.44
N MET A 46 14.92 0.77 -4.16
CA MET A 46 13.78 -0.13 -4.14
C MET A 46 14.09 -1.44 -4.88
N LEU A 47 14.27 -2.51 -4.11
CA LEU A 47 14.56 -3.85 -4.64
C LEU A 47 13.28 -4.55 -5.08
N ARG A 48 12.26 -4.54 -4.20
CA ARG A 48 10.98 -5.20 -4.46
C ARG A 48 9.87 -4.50 -3.70
N TYR A 49 8.72 -4.37 -4.34
CA TYR A 49 7.51 -3.92 -3.67
C TYR A 49 6.34 -4.78 -4.10
N LYS A 50 5.45 -5.02 -3.15
CA LYS A 50 4.21 -5.75 -3.36
C LYS A 50 3.15 -5.05 -2.55
N GLY A 51 2.06 -4.68 -3.19
CA GLY A 51 0.88 -4.23 -2.48
C GLY A 51 -0.38 -4.95 -2.92
N ILE A 52 -1.29 -5.03 -1.98
CA ILE A 52 -2.64 -5.52 -2.12
C ILE A 52 -3.52 -4.30 -1.90
N LEU A 53 -4.38 -4.00 -2.85
CA LEU A 53 -5.27 -2.86 -2.80
C LEU A 53 -6.70 -3.37 -2.89
N ALA A 54 -7.53 -2.85 -1.99
CA ALA A 54 -8.97 -2.91 -2.15
C ALA A 54 -9.42 -1.71 -2.97
N ILE A 55 -9.95 -1.93 -4.16
CA ILE A 55 -10.43 -0.84 -5.01
C ILE A 55 -11.89 -0.52 -4.65
N ALA A 56 -12.25 0.77 -4.66
CA ALA A 56 -13.61 1.19 -4.31
C ALA A 56 -14.68 0.56 -5.20
N ASP A 57 -14.36 0.40 -6.48
CA ASP A 57 -15.25 -0.04 -7.55
C ASP A 57 -15.25 -1.56 -7.76
N ARG A 58 -14.45 -2.33 -7.00
CA ARG A 58 -14.29 -3.78 -7.19
C ARG A 58 -14.25 -4.52 -5.86
N ASP A 59 -14.88 -5.68 -5.83
CA ASP A 59 -14.74 -6.63 -4.71
C ASP A 59 -13.55 -7.59 -4.89
N GLU A 60 -12.63 -7.23 -5.77
CA GLU A 60 -11.45 -8.01 -6.12
C GLU A 60 -10.20 -7.42 -5.46
N ARG A 61 -9.34 -8.29 -4.92
CA ARG A 61 -8.03 -7.87 -4.42
C ARG A 61 -7.13 -7.57 -5.59
N LEU A 62 -6.75 -6.31 -5.76
CA LEU A 62 -5.75 -5.96 -6.75
C LEU A 62 -4.37 -6.16 -6.14
N ILE A 63 -3.60 -7.09 -6.68
CA ILE A 63 -2.24 -7.34 -6.25
C ILE A 63 -1.33 -6.65 -7.25
N PHE A 64 -0.67 -5.60 -6.83
CA PHE A 64 0.42 -5.03 -7.61
C PHE A 64 1.75 -5.52 -7.04
N GLN A 65 2.63 -5.97 -7.92
CA GLN A 65 3.97 -6.37 -7.55
C GLN A 65 4.94 -5.81 -8.57
N GLY A 66 6.04 -5.25 -8.10
CA GLY A 66 7.06 -4.72 -8.96
C GLY A 66 8.46 -4.92 -8.42
N VAL A 67 9.39 -4.96 -9.36
CA VAL A 67 10.83 -5.07 -9.12
C VAL A 67 11.47 -3.93 -9.91
N HIS A 68 12.15 -3.04 -9.20
CA HIS A 68 12.69 -1.81 -9.78
C HIS A 68 11.57 -1.04 -10.54
N ARG A 69 11.73 -0.80 -11.85
CA ARG A 69 10.79 -0.02 -12.68
C ARG A 69 9.68 -0.84 -13.34
N ILE A 70 9.66 -2.16 -13.14
CA ILE A 70 8.66 -3.03 -13.76
C ILE A 70 7.53 -3.23 -12.76
N THR A 71 6.38 -2.64 -13.05
CA THR A 71 5.13 -2.78 -12.30
C THR A 71 4.23 -3.81 -12.98
N GLY A 72 3.87 -4.88 -12.28
CA GLY A 72 2.82 -5.81 -12.68
C GLY A 72 1.58 -5.60 -11.81
N PHE A 73 0.41 -5.51 -12.43
CA PHE A 73 -0.88 -5.49 -11.76
C PHE A 73 -1.61 -6.79 -12.09
N ASP A 74 -1.96 -7.54 -11.06
CA ASP A 74 -2.65 -8.82 -11.17
C ASP A 74 -3.92 -8.76 -10.33
N TYR A 75 -5.07 -9.05 -10.95
CA TYR A 75 -6.33 -9.17 -10.22
C TYR A 75 -6.34 -10.53 -9.55
N GLY A 76 -6.23 -10.52 -8.22
CA GLY A 76 -6.21 -11.71 -7.41
C GLY A 76 -7.61 -12.27 -7.19
N ARG A 77 -7.78 -12.98 -6.08
CA ARG A 77 -9.09 -13.48 -5.67
C ARG A 77 -10.00 -12.35 -5.18
N PRO A 78 -11.32 -12.50 -5.32
CA PRO A 78 -12.28 -11.64 -4.63
C PRO A 78 -12.07 -11.70 -3.11
N TRP A 79 -12.45 -10.62 -2.43
CA TRP A 79 -12.56 -10.62 -0.97
C TRP A 79 -13.59 -11.67 -0.55
N ALA A 80 -13.31 -12.42 0.51
CA ALA A 80 -14.25 -13.41 1.01
C ALA A 80 -15.40 -12.71 1.76
N GLU A 81 -16.57 -13.35 1.80
CA GLU A 81 -17.70 -12.88 2.62
C GLU A 81 -17.27 -12.78 4.10
N GLY A 82 -17.12 -11.55 4.60
CA GLY A 82 -16.70 -11.24 5.97
C GLY A 82 -15.29 -10.66 6.11
N GLU A 83 -14.50 -10.57 5.04
CA GLU A 83 -13.24 -9.84 5.08
C GLU A 83 -13.45 -8.35 4.80
N CYS A 84 -12.78 -7.51 5.60
CA CYS A 84 -12.79 -6.08 5.37
C CYS A 84 -11.82 -5.74 4.23
N PRO A 85 -12.24 -4.94 3.24
CA PRO A 85 -11.33 -4.43 2.23
C PRO A 85 -10.21 -3.65 2.91
N GLU A 86 -8.97 -4.13 2.75
CA GLU A 86 -7.78 -3.46 3.27
C GLU A 86 -6.72 -3.28 2.19
N CYS A 87 -5.95 -2.21 2.35
CA CYS A 87 -4.82 -1.91 1.50
C CYS A 87 -3.53 -2.14 2.29
N LEU A 88 -2.71 -3.05 1.79
CA LEU A 88 -1.45 -3.45 2.40
C LEU A 88 -0.35 -3.31 1.37
N ILE A 89 0.60 -2.41 1.59
CA ILE A 89 1.77 -2.23 0.72
C ILE A 89 3.02 -2.58 1.52
N VAL A 90 3.83 -3.49 0.97
CA VAL A 90 5.12 -3.89 1.50
C VAL A 90 6.19 -3.45 0.51
N ILE A 91 7.12 -2.64 1.00
CA ILE A 91 8.25 -2.14 0.22
C ILE A 91 9.52 -2.67 0.86
N ILE A 92 10.42 -3.22 0.05
CA ILE A 92 11.70 -3.75 0.47
C ILE A 92 12.77 -3.02 -0.34
N GLY A 93 13.64 -2.30 0.34
CA GLY A 93 14.67 -1.50 -0.30
C GLY A 93 15.70 -1.00 0.70
N ARG A 94 16.67 -0.24 0.19
CA ARG A 94 17.80 0.23 0.99
C ARG A 94 17.67 1.71 1.35
N ARG A 95 18.15 2.14 2.52
CA ARG A 95 18.09 3.56 2.95
C ARG A 95 16.74 4.24 2.67
N LEU A 96 15.64 3.55 2.97
CA LEU A 96 14.29 4.08 2.76
C LEU A 96 13.89 4.96 3.95
N ASP A 97 13.40 6.18 3.71
CA ASP A 97 12.84 7.02 4.77
C ASP A 97 11.41 6.58 5.10
N ASP A 98 11.24 5.76 6.15
CA ASP A 98 9.93 5.29 6.58
C ASP A 98 8.94 6.43 6.87
N ALA A 99 9.44 7.54 7.43
CA ALA A 99 8.63 8.70 7.77
C ALA A 99 8.09 9.41 6.52
N ASP A 100 8.94 9.62 5.52
CA ASP A 100 8.54 10.26 4.25
C ASP A 100 7.54 9.38 3.51
N ILE A 101 7.84 8.08 3.39
CA ILE A 101 6.97 7.13 2.69
C ILE A 101 5.60 7.03 3.36
N ARG A 102 5.53 6.95 4.69
CA ARG A 102 4.27 6.95 5.43
C ARG A 102 3.48 8.24 5.23
N SER A 103 4.15 9.39 5.20
CA SER A 103 3.52 10.69 4.95
C SER A 103 2.92 10.76 3.55
N ARG A 104 3.67 10.33 2.54
CA ARG A 104 3.19 10.24 1.14
C ARG A 104 2.01 9.29 1.00
N PHE A 105 2.09 8.11 1.64
CA PHE A 105 1.02 7.13 1.63
C PHE A 105 -0.24 7.67 2.30
N ALA A 106 -0.11 8.30 3.48
CA ALA A 106 -1.21 8.95 4.18
C ALA A 106 -1.89 10.02 3.32
N ARG A 107 -1.12 10.75 2.49
CA ARG A 107 -1.67 11.72 1.54
C ARG A 107 -2.42 11.07 0.38
N ALA A 108 -1.92 9.93 -0.10
CA ALA A 108 -2.58 9.17 -1.18
C ALA A 108 -3.92 8.56 -0.73
N VAL A 109 -3.99 8.04 0.50
CA VAL A 109 -5.20 7.42 1.07
C VAL A 109 -6.16 8.41 1.74
N GLY A 110 -5.67 9.55 2.22
CA GLY A 110 -6.45 10.52 3.01
C GLY A 110 -7.14 11.62 2.20
N GLN A 111 -6.90 11.72 0.90
CA GLN A 111 -7.74 12.51 0.02
C GLN A 111 -8.97 11.64 -0.26
N ASP A 112 -10.20 12.15 -0.10
CA ASP A 112 -11.41 11.39 -0.47
C ASP A 112 -11.44 11.15 -1.99
N ALA A 113 -11.88 9.96 -2.39
CA ALA A 113 -11.96 9.51 -3.78
C ALA A 113 -12.97 10.36 -4.58
N THR A 114 -12.51 11.47 -5.15
CA THR A 114 -13.21 12.20 -6.19
C THR A 114 -12.26 12.28 -7.39
N SER A 115 -12.75 11.88 -8.56
CA SER A 115 -12.03 11.62 -9.82
C SER A 115 -11.18 10.34 -9.78
N THR A 116 -11.55 9.24 -10.44
CA THR A 116 -11.74 9.16 -11.90
C THR A 116 -12.73 8.06 -12.29
N GLY A 117 -13.60 8.36 -13.24
CA GLY A 117 -14.68 7.48 -13.69
C GLY A 117 -14.21 6.22 -14.42
N VAL A 118 -14.84 5.11 -14.03
CA VAL A 118 -15.21 3.98 -14.90
C VAL A 118 -16.65 3.62 -14.53
N PRO A 119 -17.62 3.64 -15.47
CA PRO A 119 -18.98 3.17 -15.17
C PRO A 119 -19.04 1.64 -15.30
N GLY A 120 -19.23 0.95 -14.16
CA GLY A 120 -19.62 -0.46 -14.08
C GLY A 120 -18.76 -1.23 -13.08
N ALA A 121 -19.27 -1.75 -11.96
CA ALA A 121 -20.53 -2.45 -11.80
C ALA A 121 -20.94 -2.63 -10.31
N GLY A 122 -22.25 -2.46 -10.04
CA GLY A 122 -23.00 -3.21 -9.03
C GLY A 122 -22.87 -2.81 -7.54
N PRO A 123 -23.99 -2.61 -6.81
CA PRO A 123 -23.95 -2.40 -5.37
C PRO A 123 -23.83 -3.74 -4.63
N SER A 124 -22.75 -3.96 -3.88
CA SER A 124 -22.68 -5.10 -2.97
C SER A 124 -22.20 -4.70 -1.58
N GLY A 125 -23.15 -4.80 -0.63
CA GLY A 125 -22.88 -5.29 0.71
C GLY A 125 -22.36 -4.28 1.73
N ALA A 126 -23.29 -3.71 2.48
CA ALA A 126 -23.00 -3.13 3.79
C ALA A 126 -22.35 -4.18 4.72
N CYS A 127 -21.25 -3.82 5.38
CA CYS A 127 -20.65 -4.61 6.45
C CYS A 127 -21.47 -4.48 7.75
N PRO A 128 -21.94 -5.56 8.38
CA PRO A 128 -22.38 -5.51 9.77
C PRO A 128 -21.21 -5.81 10.73
N GLY A 129 -21.00 -4.86 11.66
CA GLY A 129 -20.73 -5.05 13.10
C GLY A 129 -19.55 -5.90 13.56
#